data_AF-A0A3D8X9D0-F1
#
_entry.id   AF-A0A3D8X9D0-F1
#
_cell.length_a   1.000
_cell.length_b   1.000
_cell.length_c   1.000
_cell.angle_alpha   90.00
_cell.angle_beta   90.00
_cell.angle_gamma   90.00
#
_symmetry.space_group_name_H-M   'P 1'
#
loop_
_entity.id
_entity.type
_entity.pdbx_description
1 polymer ?
#
loop_
_entity_poly.entity_id
_entity_poly.type
_entity_poly.pdbx_seq_one_letter_code
_entity_poly.pdbx_strand_id
1 'polypeptide(L)'
;MNLYGFSKNAERNLMLVERYEWSDFSSVTIDHNIAKSVFTFVGHDKNRDITIEVKGKKVEQVIRNHSSMEVNVVKRPVWTKVLGYRSQTSWKMFVASTVYTLILLFILKALLPTSTHNFIMVLASLVLFLSIIGLLIGLIKPKWVLPKFKVKTRKRVLFSYLYLILSCFFIVGVFSDGESTSTPASTQVSSSQNSVTVASEKDDADSSKQKVEKTDSDKDKAVKEEKKQKAEEQTAKEEAKRKAEEQAAQEEAERKAQQQAASQQATTSSSTSSSGNYKPFENDPSDDQQSNMSCSGQIKGNKNSKIYHVPGGAYYDRTQDNIVWFCSEADAQAAGYRKSQR
;
A
#
# COMPACT_ATOMS: atom_id res chain seq x y z
N MET A 1 37.22 11.52 14.08
CA MET A 1 36.06 12.00 13.28
C MET A 1 35.55 13.34 13.80
N ASN A 2 35.54 14.38 12.97
CA ASN A 2 34.98 15.70 13.32
C ASN A 2 33.66 15.90 12.55
N LEU A 3 32.59 16.25 13.25
CA LEU A 3 31.27 16.54 12.68
C LEU A 3 31.08 18.04 12.59
N TYR A 4 30.74 18.53 11.40
CA TYR A 4 30.50 19.94 11.15
C TYR A 4 29.03 20.16 10.78
N GLY A 5 28.40 21.15 11.41
CA GLY A 5 27.05 21.61 11.10
C GLY A 5 27.11 22.83 10.18
N PHE A 6 26.17 22.89 9.23
CA PHE A 6 26.04 24.02 8.33
C PHE A 6 25.11 25.08 8.94
N SER A 7 25.62 26.29 9.17
CA SER A 7 24.82 27.44 9.64
C SER A 7 24.71 28.46 8.53
N LYS A 8 23.46 28.82 8.16
CA LYS A 8 23.19 29.80 7.08
C LYS A 8 23.59 31.24 7.42
N ASN A 9 23.87 31.54 8.70
CA ASN A 9 24.00 32.91 9.21
C ASN A 9 25.42 33.31 9.63
N ALA A 10 26.43 32.44 9.47
CA ALA A 10 27.81 32.75 9.85
C ALA A 10 28.69 32.88 8.60
N GLU A 11 29.58 33.88 8.57
CA GLU A 11 30.53 34.15 7.48
C GLU A 11 31.42 32.93 7.12
N ARG A 12 31.50 31.94 8.01
CA ARG A 12 32.00 30.60 7.74
C ARG A 12 30.86 29.59 7.88
N ASN A 13 30.49 29.00 6.75
CA ASN A 13 29.35 28.11 6.58
C ASN A 13 29.43 26.76 7.33
N LEU A 14 30.48 26.50 8.14
CA LEU A 14 30.72 25.23 8.82
C LEU A 14 31.18 25.47 10.25
N MET A 15 30.41 24.98 11.22
CA MET A 15 30.74 25.01 12.65
C MET A 15 31.03 23.59 13.13
N LEU A 16 32.11 23.38 13.89
CA LEU A 16 32.36 22.09 14.53
C LEU A 16 31.26 21.85 15.58
N VAL A 17 30.51 20.76 15.40
CA VAL A 17 29.43 20.35 16.30
C VAL A 17 29.98 19.39 17.34
N GLU A 18 30.66 18.34 16.91
CA GLU A 18 31.21 17.32 17.78
C GLU A 18 32.54 16.77 17.24
N ARG A 19 33.38 16.30 18.16
CA ARG A 19 34.64 15.60 17.85
C ARG A 19 34.62 14.24 18.54
N TYR A 20 34.98 13.23 17.78
CA TYR A 20 35.17 11.86 18.23
C TYR A 20 36.53 11.36 17.77
N GLU A 21 37.16 10.48 18.53
CA GLU A 21 38.30 9.70 18.06
C GLU A 21 37.83 8.36 17.50
N TRP A 22 38.60 7.76 16.59
CA TRP A 22 38.23 6.46 16.03
C TRP A 22 38.33 5.35 17.09
N SER A 23 39.18 5.54 18.10
CA SER A 23 39.31 4.67 19.28
C SER A 23 38.08 4.65 20.18
N ASP A 24 37.20 5.65 20.09
CA ASP A 24 35.99 5.74 20.92
C ASP A 24 34.95 4.68 20.54
N PHE A 25 35.13 4.05 19.37
CA PHE A 25 34.19 3.12 18.79
C PHE A 25 34.82 1.73 18.59
N SER A 26 34.09 0.69 18.92
CA SER A 26 34.52 -0.72 18.78
C SER A 26 34.16 -1.29 17.40
N SER A 27 32.99 -0.92 16.88
CA SER A 27 32.51 -1.39 15.59
C SER A 27 31.60 -0.37 14.89
N VAL A 28 31.42 -0.55 13.59
CA VAL A 28 30.45 0.20 12.79
C VAL A 28 29.58 -0.76 11.99
N THR A 29 28.26 -0.59 12.13
CA THR A 29 27.28 -1.29 11.30
C THR A 29 26.86 -0.39 10.14
N ILE A 30 27.01 -0.87 8.91
CA ILE A 30 26.74 -0.11 7.69
C ILE A 30 25.53 -0.72 6.98
N ASP A 31 24.48 0.09 6.83
CA ASP A 31 23.29 -0.24 6.08
C ASP A 31 23.20 0.62 4.81
N HIS A 32 23.63 0.03 3.69
CA HIS A 32 23.49 0.65 2.38
C HIS A 32 22.08 0.51 1.84
N ASN A 33 21.48 1.65 1.53
CA ASN A 33 20.20 1.75 0.87
C ASN A 33 20.38 2.59 -0.43
N ILE A 34 19.47 2.39 -1.39
CA ILE A 34 19.46 3.01 -2.73
C ILE A 34 19.72 4.53 -2.68
N ALA A 35 19.15 5.22 -1.69
CA ALA A 35 19.22 6.70 -1.59
C ALA A 35 20.08 7.21 -0.42
N LYS A 36 20.44 6.37 0.54
CA LYS A 36 21.23 6.76 1.72
C LYS A 36 21.92 5.56 2.33
N SER A 37 23.03 5.79 3.00
CA SER A 37 23.76 4.79 3.79
C SER A 37 23.74 5.21 5.25
N VAL A 38 23.28 4.33 6.13
CA VAL A 38 23.24 4.57 7.57
C VAL A 38 24.44 3.87 8.21
N PHE A 39 25.20 4.60 9.01
CA PHE A 39 26.37 4.13 9.73
C PHE A 39 26.08 4.22 11.23
N THR A 40 25.95 3.08 11.89
CA THR A 40 25.75 2.99 13.33
C THR A 40 27.08 2.62 13.98
N PHE A 41 27.73 3.60 14.57
CA PHE A 41 28.96 3.45 15.34
C PHE A 41 28.60 3.01 16.76
N VAL A 42 29.20 1.90 17.19
CA VAL A 42 29.02 1.35 18.53
C VAL A 42 30.24 1.74 19.36
N GLY A 43 30.04 2.59 20.37
CA GLY A 43 31.09 3.04 21.29
C GLY A 43 30.89 2.50 22.69
N HIS A 44 31.92 2.63 23.53
CA HIS A 44 31.89 2.13 24.91
C HIS A 44 30.79 2.76 25.78
N ASP A 45 30.49 4.04 25.57
CA ASP A 45 29.51 4.77 26.40
C ASP A 45 28.19 5.09 25.67
N LYS A 46 28.25 5.36 24.35
CA LYS A 46 27.05 5.67 23.55
C LYS A 46 27.22 5.22 22.09
N ASN A 47 26.11 4.76 21.51
CA ASN A 47 26.02 4.54 20.08
C ASN A 47 25.79 5.86 19.34
N ARG A 48 26.23 5.93 18.08
CA ARG A 48 26.05 7.07 17.20
C ARG A 48 25.60 6.65 15.82
N ASP A 49 24.46 7.17 15.39
CA ASP A 49 23.92 6.94 14.05
C ASP A 49 24.23 8.14 13.16
N ILE A 50 25.00 7.91 12.09
CA ILE A 50 25.31 8.89 11.07
C ILE A 50 24.63 8.45 9.77
N THR A 51 23.72 9.29 9.28
CA THR A 51 23.07 9.07 7.98
C THR A 51 23.81 9.84 6.90
N ILE A 52 24.27 9.13 5.89
CA ILE A 52 24.98 9.70 4.74
C ILE A 52 24.13 9.53 3.50
N GLU A 53 23.63 10.62 2.97
CA GLU A 53 22.74 10.59 1.80
C GLU A 53 23.51 10.29 0.50
N VAL A 54 24.77 10.73 0.41
CA VAL A 54 25.54 10.66 -0.85
C VAL A 54 26.87 9.95 -0.63
N LYS A 55 27.27 9.09 -1.58
CA LYS A 55 28.59 8.41 -1.61
C LYS A 55 28.93 7.54 -0.39
N GLY A 56 27.94 6.91 0.26
CA GLY A 56 28.19 6.04 1.42
C GLY A 56 29.27 4.96 1.21
N LYS A 57 29.38 4.35 0.02
CA LYS A 57 30.46 3.39 -0.28
C LYS A 57 31.88 3.98 -0.22
N LYS A 58 32.05 5.26 -0.54
CA LYS A 58 33.35 5.94 -0.39
C LYS A 58 33.68 6.15 1.08
N VAL A 59 32.67 6.47 1.90
CA VAL A 59 32.85 6.63 3.34
C VAL A 59 33.17 5.31 4.01
N GLU A 60 32.52 4.22 3.60
CA GLU A 60 32.91 2.86 4.03
C GLU A 60 34.40 2.59 3.76
N GLN A 61 34.91 2.90 2.56
CA GLN A 61 36.32 2.71 2.22
C GLN A 61 37.25 3.56 3.10
N VAL A 62 36.88 4.82 3.37
CA VAL A 62 37.66 5.69 4.26
C VAL A 62 37.76 5.08 5.65
N ILE A 63 36.64 4.58 6.20
CA ILE A 63 36.60 3.95 7.52
C ILE A 63 37.47 2.69 7.53
N ARG A 64 37.35 1.80 6.54
CA ARG A 64 38.17 0.58 6.44
C ARG A 64 39.67 0.87 6.38
N ASN A 65 40.07 1.95 5.74
CA ASN A 65 41.48 2.28 5.53
C ASN A 65 42.10 3.09 6.68
N HIS A 66 41.29 3.83 7.45
CA HIS A 66 41.78 4.79 8.45
C HIS A 66 41.30 4.48 9.88
N SER A 67 40.58 3.38 10.10
CA SER A 67 40.15 2.93 11.42
C SER A 67 40.49 1.46 11.62
N SER A 68 40.82 1.10 12.87
CA SER A 68 41.07 -0.29 13.30
C SER A 68 39.81 -1.00 13.79
N MET A 69 38.63 -0.44 13.50
CA MET A 69 37.35 -0.92 14.03
C MET A 69 36.76 -2.04 13.17
N GLU A 70 35.89 -2.87 13.77
CA GLU A 70 35.17 -3.89 13.02
C GLU A 70 34.07 -3.27 12.14
N VAL A 71 34.10 -3.55 10.84
CA VAL A 71 33.14 -2.99 9.86
C VAL A 71 32.15 -4.06 9.41
N ASN A 72 30.93 -3.98 9.92
CA ASN A 72 29.84 -4.91 9.66
C ASN A 72 28.85 -4.35 8.63
N VAL A 73 28.84 -4.92 7.42
CA VAL A 73 27.92 -4.49 6.35
C VAL A 73 26.66 -5.35 6.38
N VAL A 74 25.50 -4.73 6.56
CA VAL A 74 24.20 -5.41 6.59
C VAL A 74 23.89 -5.97 5.20
N LYS A 75 24.00 -7.29 5.05
CA LYS A 75 23.64 -7.99 3.80
C LYS A 75 22.12 -8.08 3.68
N ARG A 76 21.55 -7.25 2.79
CA ARG A 76 20.12 -7.32 2.45
C ARG A 76 19.89 -8.27 1.26
N PRO A 77 18.90 -9.18 1.35
CA PRO A 77 18.55 -10.02 0.21
C PRO A 77 17.96 -9.19 -0.93
N VAL A 78 18.24 -9.60 -2.17
CA VAL A 78 17.97 -8.80 -3.38
C VAL A 78 16.49 -8.43 -3.53
N TRP A 79 15.56 -9.27 -3.08
CA TRP A 79 14.12 -8.98 -3.13
C TRP A 79 13.70 -7.74 -2.33
N THR A 80 14.46 -7.34 -1.30
CA THR A 80 14.17 -6.10 -0.54
C THR A 80 14.54 -4.82 -1.30
N LYS A 81 15.27 -4.97 -2.41
CA LYS A 81 15.60 -3.86 -3.33
C LYS A 81 14.47 -3.60 -4.33
N VAL A 82 13.52 -4.52 -4.46
CA VAL A 82 12.37 -4.39 -5.35
C VAL A 82 11.39 -3.37 -4.78
N LEU A 83 10.97 -2.41 -5.60
CA LEU A 83 10.05 -1.35 -5.19
C LEU A 83 8.76 -1.97 -4.63
N GLY A 84 8.30 -1.49 -3.47
CA GLY A 84 7.11 -2.01 -2.78
C GLY A 84 7.36 -3.17 -1.80
N TYR A 85 8.42 -3.99 -1.97
CA TYR A 85 8.82 -5.00 -0.98
C TYR A 85 9.69 -4.46 0.15
N ARG A 86 10.14 -3.22 -0.01
CA ARG A 86 11.03 -2.53 0.92
C ARG A 86 10.43 -2.31 2.31
N SER A 87 9.13 -2.00 2.41
CA SER A 87 8.53 -1.60 3.68
C SER A 87 8.20 -2.77 4.61
N GLN A 88 8.30 -4.02 4.14
CA GLN A 88 7.90 -5.24 4.87
C GLN A 88 6.45 -5.24 5.41
N THR A 89 5.64 -4.25 5.02
CA THR A 89 4.21 -4.17 5.37
C THR A 89 3.40 -4.98 4.38
N SER A 90 2.58 -5.90 4.88
CA SER A 90 1.83 -6.87 4.06
C SER A 90 1.01 -6.25 2.92
N TRP A 91 0.37 -5.10 3.15
CA TRP A 91 -0.43 -4.41 2.12
C TRP A 91 0.42 -3.89 0.96
N LYS A 92 1.53 -3.18 1.25
CA LYS A 92 2.43 -2.67 0.20
C LYS A 92 3.08 -3.80 -0.60
N MET A 93 3.41 -4.92 0.06
CA MET A 93 3.91 -6.12 -0.63
C MET A 93 2.84 -6.76 -1.52
N PHE A 94 1.58 -6.79 -1.10
CA PHE A 94 0.48 -7.33 -1.91
C PHE A 94 0.24 -6.49 -3.17
N VAL A 95 0.17 -5.16 -3.02
CA VAL A 95 0.02 -4.23 -4.15
C VAL A 95 1.20 -4.37 -5.11
N ALA A 96 2.43 -4.37 -4.60
CA ALA A 96 3.62 -4.55 -5.41
C ALA A 96 3.61 -5.88 -6.18
N SER A 97 3.28 -6.99 -5.50
CA SER A 97 3.16 -8.32 -6.13
C SER A 97 2.19 -8.29 -7.31
N THR A 98 1.04 -7.66 -7.12
CA THR A 98 -0.02 -7.55 -8.13
C THR A 98 0.45 -6.76 -9.35
N VAL A 99 1.14 -5.64 -9.14
CA VAL A 99 1.71 -4.82 -10.22
C VAL A 99 2.78 -5.58 -10.99
N TYR A 100 3.70 -6.28 -10.31
CA TYR A 100 4.72 -7.08 -10.99
C TYR A 100 4.12 -8.25 -11.76
N THR A 101 3.08 -8.90 -11.24
CA THR A 101 2.38 -9.93 -12.01
C THR A 101 1.75 -9.38 -13.27
N LEU A 102 1.12 -8.20 -13.21
CA LEU A 102 0.56 -7.55 -14.40
C LEU A 102 1.63 -7.28 -15.45
N ILE A 103 2.75 -6.66 -15.06
CA ILE A 103 3.87 -6.38 -15.95
C ILE A 103 4.39 -7.67 -16.59
N LEU A 104 4.57 -8.72 -15.78
CA LEU A 104 5.02 -10.02 -16.27
C LEU A 104 4.03 -10.65 -17.26
N LEU A 105 2.72 -10.54 -17.00
CA LEU A 105 1.68 -11.05 -17.90
C LEU A 105 1.65 -10.32 -19.24
N PHE A 106 1.86 -9.00 -19.27
CA PHE A 106 1.98 -8.25 -20.51
C PHE A 106 3.21 -8.66 -21.32
N ILE A 107 4.37 -8.82 -20.66
CA ILE A 107 5.59 -9.32 -21.31
C ILE A 107 5.34 -10.75 -21.83
N LEU A 108 4.69 -11.60 -21.04
CA LEU A 108 4.39 -12.97 -21.42
C LEU A 108 3.42 -13.04 -22.61
N LYS A 109 2.38 -12.20 -22.66
CA LYS A 109 1.48 -12.08 -23.81
C LYS A 109 2.24 -11.69 -25.08
N ALA A 110 3.18 -10.75 -24.97
CA ALA A 110 3.98 -10.33 -26.12
C ALA A 110 4.94 -11.43 -26.65
N LEU A 111 5.35 -12.36 -25.78
CA LEU A 111 6.26 -13.46 -26.14
C LEU A 111 5.54 -14.71 -26.64
N LEU A 112 4.28 -14.92 -26.26
CA LEU A 112 3.54 -16.13 -26.57
C LEU A 112 2.77 -16.02 -27.90
N PRO A 113 2.70 -17.11 -28.69
CA PRO A 113 1.86 -17.14 -29.89
C PRO A 113 0.38 -17.00 -29.52
N THR A 114 -0.39 -16.30 -30.35
CA THR A 114 -1.84 -16.09 -30.17
C THR A 114 -2.63 -17.40 -30.10
N SER A 115 -2.15 -18.46 -30.75
CA SER A 115 -2.74 -19.81 -30.68
C SER A 115 -2.78 -20.39 -29.26
N THR A 116 -1.93 -19.88 -28.34
CA THR A 116 -1.87 -20.35 -26.95
C THR A 116 -2.82 -19.61 -26.02
N HIS A 117 -3.38 -18.47 -26.43
CA HIS A 117 -4.20 -17.62 -25.55
C HIS A 117 -5.43 -18.37 -25.03
N ASN A 118 -6.19 -19.03 -25.90
CA ASN A 118 -7.38 -19.81 -25.49
C ASN A 118 -7.04 -20.90 -24.46
N PHE A 119 -5.92 -21.60 -24.65
CA PHE A 119 -5.47 -22.61 -23.69
C PHE A 119 -5.13 -22.00 -22.32
N ILE A 120 -4.44 -20.86 -22.32
CA ILE A 120 -4.08 -20.12 -21.10
C ILE A 120 -5.34 -19.65 -20.37
N MET A 121 -6.35 -19.18 -21.10
CA MET A 121 -7.63 -18.73 -20.55
C MET A 121 -8.42 -19.87 -19.90
N VAL A 122 -8.48 -21.04 -20.54
CA VAL A 122 -9.12 -22.24 -19.98
C VAL A 122 -8.39 -22.71 -18.73
N LEU A 123 -7.06 -22.76 -18.76
CA LEU A 123 -6.25 -23.12 -17.61
C LEU A 123 -6.44 -22.14 -16.45
N ALA A 124 -6.43 -20.82 -16.73
CA ALA A 124 -6.66 -19.79 -15.72
C ALA A 124 -8.05 -19.90 -15.09
N SER A 125 -9.07 -20.21 -15.88
CA SER A 125 -10.44 -20.44 -15.41
C SER A 125 -10.52 -21.67 -14.50
N LEU A 126 -9.87 -22.78 -14.88
CA LEU A 126 -9.80 -23.99 -14.05
C LEU A 126 -9.10 -23.71 -12.71
N VAL A 127 -7.98 -22.99 -12.75
CA VAL A 127 -7.25 -22.58 -11.54
C VAL A 127 -8.09 -21.65 -10.66
N LEU A 128 -8.88 -20.75 -11.26
CA LEU A 128 -9.82 -19.90 -10.54
C LEU A 128 -10.86 -20.74 -9.80
N PHE A 129 -11.50 -21.73 -10.44
CA PHE A 129 -12.45 -22.62 -9.77
C PHE A 129 -11.82 -23.40 -8.62
N LEU A 130 -10.64 -23.98 -8.83
CA LEU A 130 -9.91 -24.69 -7.77
C LEU A 130 -9.53 -23.76 -6.61
N SER A 131 -9.22 -22.49 -6.90
CA SER A 131 -8.89 -21.51 -5.88
C SER A 131 -10.10 -21.13 -5.02
N ILE A 132 -11.29 -21.00 -5.61
CA ILE A 132 -12.53 -20.74 -4.86
C ILE A 132 -12.85 -21.92 -3.93
N ILE A 133 -12.73 -23.15 -4.45
CA ILE A 133 -12.91 -24.37 -3.64
C ILE A 133 -11.89 -24.42 -2.50
N GLY A 134 -10.62 -24.13 -2.80
CA GLY A 134 -9.54 -24.05 -1.80
C GLY A 134 -9.78 -22.98 -0.73
N LEU A 135 -10.34 -21.83 -1.11
CA LEU A 135 -10.73 -20.77 -0.17
C LEU A 135 -11.82 -21.25 0.78
N LEU A 136 -12.88 -21.88 0.26
CA LEU A 136 -13.98 -22.42 1.06
C LEU A 136 -13.48 -23.49 2.06
N ILE A 137 -12.68 -24.44 1.60
CA ILE A 137 -12.08 -25.48 2.46
C ILE A 137 -11.14 -24.85 3.49
N GLY A 138 -10.33 -23.87 3.07
CA GLY A 138 -9.33 -23.23 3.91
C GLY A 138 -9.92 -22.32 4.99
N LEU A 139 -11.11 -21.76 4.79
CA LEU A 139 -11.86 -21.04 5.82
C LEU A 139 -12.34 -21.98 6.94
N ILE A 140 -12.73 -23.21 6.59
CA ILE A 140 -13.15 -24.24 7.55
C ILE A 140 -11.92 -24.85 8.26
N LYS A 141 -10.95 -25.36 7.49
CA LYS A 141 -9.72 -26.00 7.98
C LYS A 141 -8.48 -25.44 7.26
N PRO A 142 -7.84 -24.38 7.79
CA PRO A 142 -6.68 -23.75 7.12
C PRO A 142 -5.46 -24.67 7.01
N LYS A 143 -5.40 -25.74 7.81
CA LYS A 143 -4.28 -26.70 7.81
C LYS A 143 -4.20 -27.56 6.55
N TRP A 144 -5.33 -27.81 5.88
CA TRP A 144 -5.41 -28.63 4.67
C TRP A 144 -4.89 -27.90 3.44
N VAL A 145 -5.04 -26.59 3.43
CA VAL A 145 -4.89 -25.77 2.23
C VAL A 145 -3.54 -25.02 2.22
N LEU A 146 -2.93 -24.84 3.39
CA LEU A 146 -1.61 -24.20 3.56
C LEU A 146 -0.57 -25.17 4.17
N PRO A 147 -0.15 -26.24 3.47
CA PRO A 147 0.78 -27.22 4.03
C PRO A 147 2.17 -26.62 4.31
N LYS A 148 2.67 -25.73 3.43
CA LYS A 148 4.05 -25.18 3.46
C LYS A 148 4.25 -23.94 4.34
N PHE A 149 3.21 -23.41 4.98
CA PHE A 149 3.32 -22.19 5.77
C PHE A 149 3.53 -22.48 7.26
N LYS A 150 4.51 -21.79 7.88
CA LYS A 150 4.81 -21.89 9.32
C LYS A 150 3.63 -21.46 10.20
N VAL A 151 2.83 -20.51 9.73
CA VAL A 151 1.65 -19.99 10.45
C VAL A 151 0.42 -20.19 9.58
N LYS A 152 -0.52 -21.03 10.06
CA LYS A 152 -1.70 -21.48 9.34
C LYS A 152 -2.95 -20.80 9.92
N THR A 153 -3.23 -19.57 9.49
CA THR A 153 -4.38 -18.77 9.95
C THR A 153 -5.39 -18.53 8.84
N ARG A 154 -6.67 -18.37 9.21
CA ARG A 154 -7.76 -18.05 8.26
C ARG A 154 -7.49 -16.76 7.48
N LYS A 155 -6.93 -15.74 8.15
CA LYS A 155 -6.51 -14.47 7.51
C LYS A 155 -5.52 -14.72 6.38
N ARG A 156 -4.55 -15.61 6.59
CA ARG A 156 -3.53 -15.91 5.58
C ARG A 156 -4.09 -16.69 4.39
N VAL A 157 -5.00 -17.63 4.65
CA VAL A 157 -5.75 -18.33 3.58
C VAL A 157 -6.50 -17.30 2.73
N LEU A 158 -7.22 -16.38 3.38
CA LEU A 158 -7.97 -15.33 2.68
C LEU A 158 -7.04 -14.51 1.77
N PHE A 159 -5.94 -13.96 2.31
CA PHE A 159 -5.01 -13.16 1.51
C PHE A 159 -4.35 -13.95 0.36
N SER A 160 -3.96 -15.21 0.57
CA SER A 160 -3.29 -16.00 -0.47
C SER A 160 -4.24 -16.42 -1.59
N TYR A 161 -5.45 -16.85 -1.26
CA TYR A 161 -6.44 -17.28 -2.25
C TYR A 161 -7.07 -16.08 -2.96
N LEU A 162 -7.27 -14.95 -2.26
CA LEU A 162 -7.70 -13.71 -2.89
C LEU A 162 -6.68 -13.22 -3.92
N TYR A 163 -5.38 -13.31 -3.63
CA TYR A 163 -4.32 -13.00 -4.58
C TYR A 163 -4.38 -13.90 -5.83
N LEU A 164 -4.57 -15.20 -5.62
CA LEU A 164 -4.65 -16.19 -6.71
C LEU A 164 -5.86 -15.88 -7.62
N ILE A 165 -7.02 -15.62 -7.03
CA ILE A 165 -8.24 -15.23 -7.74
C ILE A 165 -7.99 -13.96 -8.56
N LEU A 166 -7.45 -12.91 -7.94
CA LEU A 166 -7.12 -11.65 -8.62
C LEU A 166 -6.13 -11.87 -9.77
N SER A 167 -5.09 -12.69 -9.57
CA SER A 167 -4.13 -13.03 -10.61
C SER A 167 -4.80 -13.74 -11.79
N CYS A 168 -5.76 -14.64 -11.55
CA CYS A 168 -6.54 -15.28 -12.61
C CYS A 168 -7.42 -14.27 -13.36
N PHE A 169 -8.06 -13.33 -12.67
CA PHE A 169 -8.81 -12.25 -13.32
C PHE A 169 -7.93 -11.38 -14.21
N PHE A 170 -6.71 -11.07 -13.77
CA PHE A 170 -5.75 -10.33 -14.60
C PHE A 170 -5.28 -11.13 -15.82
N ILE A 171 -5.07 -12.44 -15.70
CA ILE A 171 -4.77 -13.30 -16.86
C ILE A 171 -5.93 -13.24 -17.86
N VAL A 172 -7.17 -13.39 -17.39
CA VAL A 172 -8.36 -13.30 -18.22
C VAL A 172 -8.45 -11.95 -18.94
N GLY A 173 -8.22 -10.84 -18.22
CA GLY A 173 -8.26 -9.50 -18.81
C GLY A 173 -7.15 -9.23 -19.83
N VAL A 174 -5.93 -9.70 -19.59
CA VAL A 174 -4.79 -9.46 -20.50
C VAL A 174 -4.87 -10.34 -21.75
N PHE A 175 -5.30 -11.60 -21.61
CA PHE A 175 -5.34 -12.59 -22.70
C PHE A 175 -6.68 -12.69 -23.42
N SER A 176 -7.71 -11.93 -23.00
CA SER A 176 -8.92 -11.76 -23.78
C SER A 176 -8.59 -10.93 -25.02
N ASP A 177 -8.44 -11.59 -26.16
CA ASP A 177 -8.44 -10.89 -27.44
C ASP A 177 -9.89 -10.42 -27.66
N GLY A 178 -10.08 -9.12 -27.88
CA GLY A 178 -11.39 -8.48 -27.88
C GLY A 178 -12.25 -8.95 -29.05
N GLU A 179 -12.85 -10.13 -28.92
CA GLU A 179 -13.86 -10.64 -29.84
C GLU A 179 -15.22 -10.23 -29.29
N SER A 180 -15.77 -9.14 -29.83
CA SER A 180 -17.18 -8.81 -29.64
C SER A 180 -18.00 -9.95 -30.22
N THR A 181 -18.44 -10.87 -29.35
CA THR A 181 -19.37 -11.93 -29.72
C THR A 181 -20.74 -11.29 -30.01
N SER A 182 -20.96 -10.88 -31.26
CA SER A 182 -22.32 -10.78 -31.78
C SER A 182 -22.86 -12.20 -31.91
N THR A 183 -23.83 -12.52 -31.06
CA THR A 183 -24.66 -13.72 -31.08
C THR A 183 -25.11 -14.10 -32.50
N PRO A 184 -24.93 -15.36 -32.93
CA PRO A 184 -25.90 -16.02 -33.79
C PRO A 184 -26.79 -16.91 -32.92
N ALA A 185 -28.09 -16.67 -33.03
CA ALA A 185 -29.12 -17.46 -32.40
C ALA A 185 -29.12 -18.90 -32.95
N SER A 186 -29.20 -19.83 -32.00
CA SER A 186 -29.72 -21.21 -32.08
C SER A 186 -30.33 -21.68 -33.41
N THR A 187 -29.86 -22.82 -33.92
CA THR A 187 -30.72 -23.97 -34.24
C THR A 187 -29.88 -25.25 -34.17
N GLN A 188 -30.16 -26.10 -33.18
CA GLN A 188 -29.79 -27.52 -33.22
C GLN A 188 -30.74 -28.27 -34.14
N VAL A 189 -30.25 -29.18 -34.98
CA VAL A 189 -30.75 -30.57 -35.08
C VAL A 189 -29.62 -31.46 -35.58
N SER A 190 -29.37 -32.53 -34.85
CA SER A 190 -28.59 -33.71 -35.23
C SER A 190 -29.46 -34.66 -36.04
N SER A 191 -29.00 -35.18 -37.18
CA SER A 191 -29.20 -36.60 -37.52
C SER A 191 -28.39 -37.05 -38.73
N SER A 192 -27.88 -38.26 -38.54
CA SER A 192 -27.16 -39.19 -39.40
C SER A 192 -27.95 -39.71 -40.62
N GLN A 193 -27.19 -40.01 -41.68
CA GLN A 193 -27.31 -41.14 -42.64
C GLN A 193 -28.71 -41.59 -43.09
N ASN A 194 -29.04 -41.48 -44.38
CA ASN A 194 -29.04 -42.62 -45.30
C ASN A 194 -29.38 -42.25 -46.76
N SER A 195 -28.94 -43.16 -47.62
CA SER A 195 -29.07 -43.37 -49.06
C SER A 195 -30.41 -43.14 -49.77
N VAL A 196 -30.30 -42.68 -51.04
CA VAL A 196 -30.96 -43.16 -52.29
C VAL A 196 -32.49 -43.28 -52.29
N THR A 197 -33.17 -42.60 -53.22
CA THR A 197 -33.92 -43.20 -54.36
C THR A 197 -34.34 -42.13 -55.38
N VAL A 198 -34.29 -42.54 -56.64
CA VAL A 198 -34.57 -41.89 -57.93
C VAL A 198 -36.08 -41.66 -58.15
N ALA A 199 -36.45 -40.56 -58.84
CA ALA A 199 -37.50 -40.47 -59.89
C ALA A 199 -37.78 -38.97 -60.22
N SER A 200 -37.43 -38.52 -61.44
CA SER A 200 -38.32 -38.03 -62.54
C SER A 200 -39.27 -36.86 -62.18
N GLU A 201 -39.57 -35.85 -63.00
CA GLU A 201 -39.12 -35.25 -64.27
C GLU A 201 -40.11 -34.07 -64.46
N LYS A 202 -39.68 -32.93 -65.04
CA LYS A 202 -40.49 -31.92 -65.77
C LYS A 202 -41.58 -31.15 -64.98
N ASP A 203 -42.05 -29.96 -65.33
CA ASP A 203 -41.65 -28.82 -66.18
C ASP A 203 -42.60 -27.66 -65.74
N ASP A 204 -42.32 -26.45 -66.21
CA ASP A 204 -43.23 -25.30 -66.37
C ASP A 204 -43.37 -24.24 -65.25
N ALA A 205 -42.66 -23.13 -65.50
CA ALA A 205 -43.10 -21.73 -65.57
C ALA A 205 -44.36 -21.27 -64.80
N ASP A 206 -44.24 -20.18 -64.00
CA ASP A 206 -44.87 -18.89 -64.35
C ASP A 206 -44.41 -17.69 -63.46
N SER A 207 -44.24 -16.57 -64.17
CA SER A 207 -44.21 -15.13 -63.88
C SER A 207 -44.28 -14.55 -62.45
N SER A 208 -43.19 -13.86 -62.10
CA SER A 208 -43.03 -12.40 -61.84
C SER A 208 -44.07 -11.53 -61.09
N LYS A 209 -43.47 -10.62 -60.28
CA LYS A 209 -43.90 -9.26 -59.82
C LYS A 209 -44.84 -9.15 -58.60
N GLN A 210 -44.27 -8.72 -57.46
CA GLN A 210 -44.54 -7.39 -56.93
C GLN A 210 -43.39 -6.90 -56.01
N LYS A 211 -42.79 -5.77 -56.38
CA LYS A 211 -41.79 -5.01 -55.62
C LYS A 211 -42.42 -3.66 -55.25
N VAL A 212 -42.02 -3.15 -54.09
CA VAL A 212 -42.11 -1.75 -53.62
C VAL A 212 -43.44 -1.36 -52.95
N GLU A 213 -43.42 -1.19 -51.62
CA GLU A 213 -43.58 0.13 -50.97
C GLU A 213 -43.48 0.02 -49.42
N LYS A 214 -42.33 0.42 -48.85
CA LYS A 214 -42.19 1.04 -47.52
C LYS A 214 -40.70 1.28 -47.23
N THR A 215 -40.24 2.49 -47.53
CA THR A 215 -38.91 2.95 -47.14
C THR A 215 -39.04 4.42 -46.77
N ASP A 216 -39.50 4.71 -45.54
CA ASP A 216 -39.36 6.07 -44.97
C ASP A 216 -39.56 6.17 -43.44
N SER A 217 -39.52 5.06 -42.69
CA SER A 217 -39.67 5.10 -41.21
C SER A 217 -38.36 4.85 -40.44
N ASP A 218 -37.28 4.39 -41.10
CA ASP A 218 -36.08 3.91 -40.38
C ASP A 218 -34.91 4.91 -40.29
N LYS A 219 -34.92 6.01 -41.07
CA LYS A 219 -33.83 7.01 -41.01
C LYS A 219 -33.93 7.98 -39.83
N ASP A 220 -35.15 8.37 -39.42
CA ASP A 220 -35.33 9.31 -38.29
C ASP A 220 -35.07 8.68 -36.92
N LYS A 221 -35.27 7.36 -36.78
CA LYS A 221 -34.91 6.64 -35.55
C LYS A 221 -33.40 6.47 -35.40
N ALA A 222 -32.68 6.19 -36.49
CA ALA A 222 -31.23 6.02 -36.47
C ALA A 222 -30.49 7.32 -36.08
N VAL A 223 -30.93 8.48 -36.60
CA VAL A 223 -30.32 9.78 -36.28
C VAL A 223 -30.62 10.23 -34.84
N LYS A 224 -31.78 9.85 -34.29
CA LYS A 224 -32.16 10.16 -32.91
C LYS A 224 -31.38 9.30 -31.89
N GLU A 225 -31.14 8.03 -32.21
CA GLU A 225 -30.36 7.11 -31.37
C GLU A 225 -28.87 7.51 -31.34
N GLU A 226 -28.31 7.94 -32.48
CA GLU A 226 -26.89 8.36 -32.56
C GLU A 226 -26.63 9.68 -31.81
N LYS A 227 -27.59 10.63 -31.84
CA LYS A 227 -27.53 11.84 -31.00
C LYS A 227 -27.64 11.55 -29.51
N LYS A 228 -28.44 10.56 -29.13
CA LYS A 228 -28.58 10.13 -27.73
C LYS A 228 -27.30 9.45 -27.21
N GLN A 229 -26.68 8.59 -28.03
CA GLN A 229 -25.42 7.93 -27.69
C GLN A 229 -24.25 8.93 -27.56
N LYS A 230 -24.17 9.94 -28.45
CA LYS A 230 -23.14 11.00 -28.32
C LYS A 230 -23.33 11.87 -27.08
N ALA A 231 -24.58 12.12 -26.66
CA ALA A 231 -24.87 12.85 -25.43
C ALA A 231 -24.51 12.04 -24.18
N GLU A 232 -24.84 10.74 -24.15
CA GLU A 232 -24.47 9.84 -23.05
C GLU A 232 -22.94 9.68 -22.94
N GLU A 233 -22.22 9.57 -24.07
CA GLU A 233 -20.76 9.49 -24.08
C GLU A 233 -20.09 10.77 -23.56
N GLN A 234 -20.64 11.94 -23.91
CA GLN A 234 -20.14 13.23 -23.39
C GLN A 234 -20.36 13.34 -21.87
N THR A 235 -21.53 12.94 -21.37
CA THR A 235 -21.78 12.94 -19.91
C THR A 235 -20.89 11.95 -19.16
N ALA A 236 -20.61 10.77 -19.73
CA ALA A 236 -19.72 9.79 -19.14
C ALA A 236 -18.25 10.27 -19.10
N LYS A 237 -17.79 10.97 -20.14
CA LYS A 237 -16.45 11.58 -20.16
C LYS A 237 -16.30 12.71 -19.15
N GLU A 238 -17.35 13.52 -18.96
CA GLU A 238 -17.35 14.60 -17.98
C GLU A 238 -17.38 14.07 -16.53
N GLU A 239 -18.16 13.01 -16.27
CA GLU A 239 -18.17 12.34 -14.97
C GLU A 239 -16.83 11.66 -14.65
N ALA A 240 -16.21 11.03 -15.65
CA ALA A 240 -14.88 10.44 -15.50
C ALA A 240 -13.81 11.50 -15.20
N LYS A 241 -13.88 12.67 -15.86
CA LYS A 241 -12.97 13.79 -15.60
C LYS A 241 -13.16 14.36 -14.19
N ARG A 242 -14.40 14.52 -13.72
CA ARG A 242 -14.69 14.95 -12.33
C ARG A 242 -14.15 13.97 -11.29
N LYS A 243 -14.33 12.66 -11.51
CA LYS A 243 -13.79 11.63 -10.61
C LYS A 243 -12.26 11.63 -10.58
N ALA A 244 -11.61 11.88 -11.72
CA ALA A 244 -10.16 12.00 -11.80
C ALA A 244 -9.62 13.26 -11.08
N GLU A 245 -10.30 14.41 -11.24
CA GLU A 245 -9.96 15.65 -10.51
C GLU A 245 -10.17 15.50 -8.99
N GLU A 246 -11.24 14.81 -8.57
CA GLU A 246 -11.51 14.55 -7.15
C GLU A 246 -10.47 13.61 -6.53
N GLN A 247 -10.05 12.57 -7.25
CA GLN A 247 -8.97 11.67 -6.82
C GLN A 247 -7.63 12.40 -6.73
N ALA A 248 -7.31 13.26 -7.70
CA ALA A 248 -6.09 14.07 -7.68
C ALA A 248 -6.08 15.06 -6.49
N ALA A 249 -7.22 15.67 -6.18
CA ALA A 249 -7.37 16.56 -5.03
C ALA A 249 -7.24 15.81 -3.69
N GLN A 250 -7.78 14.59 -3.59
CA GLN A 250 -7.62 13.73 -2.41
C GLN A 250 -6.17 13.30 -2.22
N GLU A 251 -5.48 12.91 -3.30
CA GLU A 251 -4.07 12.52 -3.24
C GLU A 251 -3.16 13.69 -2.87
N GLU A 252 -3.43 14.90 -3.37
CA GLU A 252 -2.70 16.11 -2.98
C GLU A 252 -2.95 16.48 -1.51
N ALA A 253 -4.19 16.36 -1.02
CA ALA A 253 -4.52 16.59 0.37
C ALA A 253 -3.83 15.58 1.30
N GLU A 254 -3.78 14.30 0.91
CA GLU A 254 -3.08 13.26 1.66
C GLU A 254 -1.56 13.51 1.66
N ARG A 255 -0.99 13.95 0.54
CA ARG A 255 0.43 14.30 0.45
C ARG A 255 0.79 15.48 1.37
N LYS A 256 -0.07 16.50 1.44
CA LYS A 256 0.10 17.65 2.36
C LYS A 256 -0.05 17.22 3.82
N ALA A 257 -1.01 16.35 4.15
CA ALA A 257 -1.17 15.80 5.49
C ALA A 257 0.03 14.94 5.92
N GLN A 258 0.59 14.13 5.01
CA GLN A 258 1.80 13.34 5.27
C GLN A 258 3.04 14.23 5.44
N GLN A 259 3.17 15.33 4.69
CA GLN A 259 4.25 16.30 4.90
C GLN A 259 4.13 16.99 6.26
N GLN A 260 2.93 17.41 6.67
CA GLN A 260 2.71 18.02 7.99
C GLN A 260 2.96 17.03 9.14
N ALA A 261 2.54 15.76 9.00
CA ALA A 261 2.83 14.71 9.97
C ALA A 261 4.33 14.39 10.07
N ALA A 262 5.05 14.40 8.95
CA ALA A 262 6.50 14.21 8.94
C ALA A 262 7.25 15.38 9.61
N SER A 263 6.76 16.62 9.45
CA SER A 263 7.30 17.78 10.15
C SER A 263 7.04 17.75 11.66
N GLN A 264 5.90 17.20 12.11
CA GLN A 264 5.61 17.01 13.54
C GLN A 264 6.41 15.84 14.15
N GLN A 265 6.68 14.78 13.38
CA GLN A 265 7.55 13.69 13.83
C GLN A 265 9.02 14.10 13.97
N ALA A 266 9.49 15.10 13.22
CA ALA A 266 10.83 15.65 13.36
C ALA A 266 11.03 16.40 14.70
N THR A 267 9.96 16.93 15.31
CA THR A 267 9.99 17.56 16.63
C THR A 267 9.77 16.59 17.80
N THR A 268 9.24 15.38 17.56
CA THR A 268 9.02 14.36 18.62
C THR A 268 10.11 13.27 18.64
N SER A 269 11.04 13.26 17.69
CA SER A 269 12.09 12.22 17.59
C SER A 269 13.32 12.47 18.49
N SER A 270 13.32 13.53 19.31
CA SER A 270 14.39 13.80 20.29
C SER A 270 14.13 13.21 21.69
N SER A 271 13.14 12.33 21.85
CA SER A 271 12.93 11.63 23.12
C SER A 271 12.29 10.26 22.90
N THR A 272 13.10 9.21 22.78
CA THR A 272 12.99 7.94 23.53
C THR A 272 13.72 6.79 22.80
N SER A 273 14.91 6.44 23.30
CA SER A 273 15.36 5.04 23.38
C SER A 273 16.63 4.93 24.24
N SER A 274 16.47 4.64 25.54
CA SER A 274 17.51 4.02 26.36
C SER A 274 16.87 3.28 27.53
N SER A 275 17.02 1.95 27.48
CA SER A 275 16.72 1.05 28.58
C SER A 275 17.89 1.03 29.57
N GLY A 276 17.58 1.19 30.86
CA GLY A 276 18.36 0.59 31.94
C GLY A 276 19.54 1.38 32.52
N ASN A 277 19.28 2.54 33.15
CA ASN A 277 19.91 2.86 34.43
C ASN A 277 19.08 3.93 35.18
N TYR A 278 18.59 3.59 36.38
CA TYR A 278 17.73 4.46 37.18
C TYR A 278 18.55 5.59 37.83
N LYS A 279 18.44 6.79 37.27
CA LYS A 279 18.56 8.05 38.02
C LYS A 279 17.17 8.68 38.08
N PRO A 280 16.74 9.24 39.23
CA PRO A 280 15.50 10.02 39.29
C PRO A 280 15.55 11.11 38.22
N PHE A 281 14.53 11.15 37.37
CA PHE A 281 14.31 12.23 36.43
C PHE A 281 14.01 13.51 37.24
N GLU A 282 14.91 14.49 37.19
CA GLU A 282 14.56 15.85 37.57
C GLU A 282 13.71 16.42 36.44
N ASN A 283 12.41 16.53 36.71
CA ASN A 283 11.49 17.22 35.82
C ASN A 283 11.85 18.71 35.80
N ASP A 284 12.12 19.24 34.61
CA ASP A 284 12.22 20.68 34.38
C ASP A 284 10.78 21.23 34.24
N PRO A 285 10.25 21.97 35.23
CA PRO A 285 8.86 22.43 35.24
C PRO A 285 8.53 23.40 34.08
N SER A 286 9.55 23.83 33.33
CA SER A 286 9.45 24.79 32.24
C SER A 286 8.84 24.23 30.95
N ASP A 287 8.85 22.91 30.76
CA ASP A 287 8.34 22.24 29.55
C ASP A 287 6.87 21.78 29.70
N ASP A 288 6.30 21.92 30.90
CA ASP A 288 4.96 21.46 31.22
C ASP A 288 3.89 22.39 30.61
N GLN A 289 3.44 22.03 29.41
CA GLN A 289 2.29 22.69 28.76
C GLN A 289 1.02 22.38 29.55
N GLN A 290 0.53 23.36 30.33
CA GLN A 290 -0.73 23.29 31.05
C GLN A 290 -1.81 24.16 30.41
N SER A 291 -3.04 23.67 30.41
CA SER A 291 -4.20 24.39 29.85
C SER A 291 -5.40 24.33 30.80
N ASN A 292 -6.27 25.34 30.70
CA ASN A 292 -7.47 25.50 31.53
C ASN A 292 -7.20 25.75 33.03
N MET A 293 -6.27 26.67 33.32
CA MET A 293 -5.82 26.99 34.69
C MET A 293 -6.91 27.43 35.68
N SER A 294 -8.12 27.78 35.20
CA SER A 294 -9.26 28.13 36.06
C SER A 294 -9.74 26.99 36.95
N CYS A 295 -9.50 25.73 36.54
CA CYS A 295 -9.83 24.53 37.32
C CYS A 295 -8.58 23.88 37.95
N SER A 296 -7.49 24.63 38.09
CA SER A 296 -6.22 24.10 38.60
C SER A 296 -6.39 23.51 40.01
N GLY A 297 -5.80 22.35 40.23
CA GLY A 297 -5.86 21.62 41.50
C GLY A 297 -7.04 20.66 41.67
N GLN A 298 -7.98 20.60 40.71
CA GLN A 298 -9.14 19.70 40.79
C GLN A 298 -8.89 18.38 40.04
N ILE A 299 -9.09 18.32 38.72
CA ILE A 299 -8.90 17.10 37.95
C ILE A 299 -7.77 17.29 36.94
N LYS A 300 -6.70 16.49 37.06
CA LYS A 300 -5.57 16.51 36.13
C LYS A 300 -5.79 15.52 34.99
N GLY A 301 -6.02 15.98 33.78
CA GLY A 301 -6.08 15.15 32.58
C GLY A 301 -4.79 15.23 31.76
N ASN A 302 -4.20 14.09 31.38
CA ASN A 302 -3.10 14.09 30.42
C ASN A 302 -3.65 14.10 28.99
N LYS A 303 -3.32 15.13 28.21
CA LYS A 303 -3.84 15.34 26.84
C LYS A 303 -3.54 14.17 25.90
N ASN A 304 -2.39 13.51 26.06
CA ASN A 304 -1.92 12.44 25.19
C ASN A 304 -2.57 11.09 25.52
N SER A 305 -2.63 10.73 26.81
CA SER A 305 -3.17 9.43 27.22
C SER A 305 -4.69 9.41 27.36
N LYS A 306 -5.33 10.59 27.40
CA LYS A 306 -6.76 10.74 27.72
C LYS A 306 -7.14 10.08 29.05
N ILE A 307 -6.22 10.10 30.02
CA ILE A 307 -6.45 9.63 31.39
C ILE A 307 -6.54 10.84 32.31
N TYR A 308 -7.54 10.85 33.19
CA TYR A 308 -7.67 11.86 34.24
C TYR A 308 -7.42 11.29 35.64
N HIS A 309 -6.89 12.14 36.51
CA HIS A 309 -6.51 11.85 37.88
C HIS A 309 -7.26 12.79 38.83
N VAL A 310 -7.70 12.24 39.96
CA VAL A 310 -8.38 12.95 41.04
C VAL A 310 -7.41 13.25 42.18
N PRO A 311 -7.60 14.33 42.96
CA PRO A 311 -6.74 14.63 44.10
C PRO A 311 -6.77 13.48 45.10
N GLY A 312 -5.61 13.06 45.59
CA GLY A 312 -5.46 11.91 46.49
C GLY A 312 -5.34 10.54 45.80
N GLY A 313 -5.47 10.46 44.47
CA GLY A 313 -5.18 9.24 43.71
C GLY A 313 -3.67 8.96 43.59
N ALA A 314 -3.26 7.69 43.46
CA ALA A 314 -1.85 7.28 43.51
C ALA A 314 -0.95 7.91 42.42
N TYR A 315 -1.56 8.41 41.35
CA TYR A 315 -0.89 8.98 40.18
C TYR A 315 -1.16 10.47 39.97
N TYR A 316 -1.87 11.14 40.90
CA TYR A 316 -2.22 12.56 40.77
C TYR A 316 -0.98 13.47 40.74
N ASP A 317 0.03 13.19 41.55
CA ASP A 317 1.26 14.00 41.63
C ASP A 317 2.34 13.56 40.63
N ARG A 318 2.17 12.38 40.03
CA ARG A 318 3.10 11.83 39.03
C ARG A 318 2.83 12.33 37.61
N THR A 319 1.63 12.85 37.36
CA THR A 319 1.26 13.38 36.06
C THR A 319 1.76 14.82 35.97
N GLN A 320 2.77 15.06 35.15
CA GLN A 320 3.48 16.34 35.09
C GLN A 320 3.36 16.99 33.70
N ASP A 321 3.38 16.19 32.63
CA ASP A 321 3.40 16.73 31.27
C ASP A 321 2.01 16.82 30.61
N ASN A 322 1.81 17.83 29.75
CA ASN A 322 0.64 18.01 28.87
C ASN A 322 -0.71 17.99 29.63
N ILE A 323 -0.80 18.77 30.71
CA ILE A 323 -1.95 18.78 31.62
C ILE A 323 -3.09 19.63 31.07
N VAL A 324 -4.30 19.05 31.11
CA VAL A 324 -5.58 19.73 30.93
C VAL A 324 -6.32 19.65 32.25
N TRP A 325 -6.63 20.79 32.83
CA TRP A 325 -7.40 20.87 34.07
C TRP A 325 -8.90 20.79 33.78
N PHE A 326 -9.62 19.98 34.55
CA PHE A 326 -11.09 19.91 34.52
C PHE A 326 -11.67 20.26 35.88
N CYS A 327 -12.84 20.89 35.87
CA CYS A 327 -13.51 21.32 37.09
C CYS A 327 -14.26 20.16 37.78
N SER A 328 -14.63 19.13 37.03
CA SER A 328 -15.28 17.94 37.55
C SER A 328 -14.88 16.67 36.78
N GLU A 329 -15.08 15.50 37.40
CA GLU A 329 -14.90 14.21 36.70
C GLU A 329 -15.84 14.08 35.51
N ALA A 330 -17.04 14.65 35.60
CA ALA A 330 -18.03 14.63 34.53
C ALA A 330 -17.54 15.41 33.30
N ASP A 331 -16.91 16.58 33.50
CA ASP A 331 -16.33 17.38 32.41
C ASP A 331 -15.19 16.62 31.72
N ALA A 332 -14.34 15.96 32.50
CA ALA A 332 -13.27 15.13 31.96
C ALA A 332 -13.81 13.96 31.12
N GLN A 333 -14.85 13.28 31.60
CA GLN A 333 -15.50 12.19 30.87
C GLN A 333 -16.21 12.69 29.61
N ALA A 334 -16.90 13.83 29.67
CA ALA A 334 -17.52 14.47 28.51
C ALA A 334 -16.49 14.88 27.45
N ALA A 335 -15.29 15.28 27.88
CA ALA A 335 -14.13 15.54 27.01
C ALA A 335 -13.42 14.28 26.49
N GLY A 336 -13.96 13.08 26.78
CA GLY A 336 -13.44 11.80 26.31
C GLY A 336 -12.29 11.22 27.13
N TYR A 337 -12.09 11.67 28.38
CA TYR A 337 -11.06 11.17 29.27
C TYR A 337 -11.60 10.04 30.15
N ARG A 338 -10.74 9.09 30.49
CA ARG A 338 -11.02 7.96 31.36
C ARG A 338 -10.31 8.10 32.71
N LYS A 339 -10.96 7.65 33.79
CA LYS A 339 -10.37 7.66 35.14
C LYS A 339 -9.15 6.73 35.26
N SER A 340 -8.12 7.19 35.97
CA SER A 340 -7.00 6.35 36.42
C SER A 340 -7.48 5.11 37.17
N GLN A 341 -6.81 3.96 36.96
CA GLN A 341 -7.18 2.69 37.60
C GLN A 341 -6.65 2.52 39.03
N ARG A 342 -5.75 3.40 39.49
CA ARG A 342 -5.19 3.38 40.84
C ARG A 342 -4.96 4.80 41.34
#